data_AF-Q4RB13-F1
#
_entry.id   AF-Q4RB13-F1
#
_cell.length_a   1.000
_cell.length_b   1.000
_cell.length_c   1.000
_cell.angle_alpha   90.00
_cell.angle_beta   90.00
_cell.angle_gamma   90.00
#
_symmetry.space_group_name_H-M   'P 1'
#
loop_
_entity.id
_entity.type
_entity.pdbx_description
1 polymer ?
#
loop_
_entity_poly.entity_id
_entity_poly.type
_entity_poly.pdbx_seq_one_letter_code
_entity_poly.pdbx_strand_id
1 'polypeptide(L)'
;FRLWFDELMNLWMSVQNQPSWEGVSTHTAHTQHVLASCSVCCFIAHHHQPVVPAHLSSGFSAGVWQHLVNLFARLANDNIGYVDWTPYLPTIFTRILRSLNLPVGVGQMAAPRYLTNSYDIGHVVLWITALLGGAGNPAQKELSRLFGSMASFYHPSNHGRWQSRLMRLLQRLPASVVRRVHRERYAGPTWITPVPEHQRLSDADLQDFTRSLLGAALLAMFRYSVVVRAAAARRPWLRDLGLLSPELVVPPVLERTFAAMQTLTEPHTLTASLSCMVGLARSLVDPASRYPEGRANVTPAPHGLLPGVDPNDLSK
;
A
#
# COMPACT_ATOMS: atom_id res chain seq x y z
N PHE A 1 12.27 22.54 14.98
CA PHE A 1 11.06 21.88 14.46
C PHE A 1 10.03 21.60 15.55
N ARG A 2 10.41 21.05 16.72
CA ARG A 2 9.47 20.77 17.84
C ARG A 2 8.61 21.98 18.26
N LEU A 3 9.19 23.18 18.26
CA LEU A 3 8.50 24.44 18.62
C LEU A 3 7.33 24.82 17.70
N TRP A 4 7.34 24.38 16.44
CA TRP A 4 6.34 24.77 15.42
C TRP A 4 5.57 23.55 14.89
N PHE A 5 5.80 22.36 15.46
CA PHE A 5 5.20 21.13 14.97
C PHE A 5 3.68 21.18 15.12
N ASP A 6 3.20 21.54 16.30
CA ASP A 6 1.77 21.62 16.58
C ASP A 6 1.08 22.69 15.72
N GLU A 7 1.71 23.84 15.52
CA GLU A 7 1.21 24.92 14.67
C GLU A 7 1.13 24.49 13.20
N LEU A 8 2.18 23.86 12.67
CA LEU A 8 2.21 23.34 11.29
C LEU A 8 1.22 22.19 11.10
N MET A 9 1.08 21.32 12.10
CA MET A 9 0.14 20.20 12.08
C MET A 9 -1.28 20.74 12.14
N ASN A 10 -1.57 21.73 12.99
CA ASN A 10 -2.86 22.40 13.07
C ASN A 10 -3.19 23.16 11.78
N LEU A 11 -2.21 23.81 11.15
CA LEU A 11 -2.38 24.44 9.84
C LEU A 11 -2.70 23.42 8.75
N TRP A 12 -2.00 22.28 8.74
CA TRP A 12 -2.30 21.20 7.80
C TRP A 12 -3.70 20.64 8.06
N MET A 13 -4.04 20.35 9.31
CA MET A 13 -5.36 19.84 9.71
C MET A 13 -6.50 20.80 9.31
N SER A 14 -6.34 22.10 9.54
CA SER A 14 -7.37 23.11 9.26
C SER A 14 -7.64 23.26 7.76
N VAL A 15 -6.61 23.27 6.92
CA VAL A 15 -6.78 23.39 5.48
C VAL A 15 -7.30 22.10 4.87
N GLN A 16 -6.87 20.96 5.40
CA GLN A 16 -7.37 19.68 4.93
C GLN A 16 -8.86 19.54 5.27
N ASN A 17 -9.33 19.95 6.44
CA ASN A 17 -10.73 19.76 6.89
C ASN A 17 -11.78 20.65 6.24
N GLN A 18 -11.44 21.38 5.18
CA GLN A 18 -12.41 22.17 4.46
C GLN A 18 -13.41 21.29 3.67
N PRO A 19 -14.72 21.54 3.82
CA PRO A 19 -15.75 20.80 3.11
C PRO A 19 -15.64 21.06 1.61
N SER A 20 -15.48 19.97 0.85
CA SER A 20 -15.29 20.02 -0.60
C SER A 20 -16.54 20.39 -1.41
N TRP A 21 -17.70 20.60 -0.75
CA TRP A 21 -18.99 20.85 -1.38
C TRP A 21 -19.27 22.34 -1.65
N GLU A 22 -18.47 23.27 -1.13
CA GLU A 22 -18.66 24.73 -1.30
C GLU A 22 -18.45 25.22 -2.76
N GLY A 23 -18.32 24.32 -3.74
CA GLY A 23 -18.33 24.62 -5.17
C GLY A 23 -19.33 23.80 -5.98
N VAL A 24 -20.20 23.01 -5.35
CA VAL A 24 -21.23 22.23 -6.05
C VAL A 24 -22.58 22.87 -5.77
N SER A 25 -23.09 23.61 -6.75
CA SER A 25 -24.47 24.08 -6.77
C SER A 25 -25.43 22.90 -6.58
N THR A 26 -26.15 22.93 -5.47
CA THR A 26 -27.09 21.90 -5.02
C THR A 26 -28.31 21.83 -5.93
N HIS A 27 -28.35 20.85 -6.82
CA HIS A 27 -29.63 20.31 -7.31
C HIS A 27 -29.58 18.78 -7.25
N THR A 28 -30.20 18.23 -6.22
CA THR A 28 -30.94 16.94 -6.16
C THR A 28 -30.78 16.28 -4.78
N ALA A 29 -31.85 16.36 -3.98
CA ALA A 29 -31.92 15.93 -2.58
C ALA A 29 -32.34 14.45 -2.40
N HIS A 30 -32.01 13.55 -3.33
CA HIS A 30 -32.50 12.16 -3.28
C HIS A 30 -31.44 11.06 -3.09
N THR A 31 -30.18 11.40 -2.83
CA THR A 31 -29.07 10.44 -2.84
C THR A 31 -28.45 10.14 -1.47
N GLN A 32 -29.17 10.34 -0.37
CA GLN A 32 -28.65 10.06 0.97
C GLN A 32 -28.76 8.59 1.42
N HIS A 33 -29.61 7.76 0.81
CA HIS A 33 -29.85 6.39 1.28
C HIS A 33 -28.96 5.29 0.66
N VAL A 34 -28.12 5.58 -0.34
CA VAL A 34 -27.28 4.56 -1.02
C VAL A 34 -25.79 4.65 -0.63
N LEU A 35 -25.41 5.67 0.14
CA LEU A 35 -24.01 5.93 0.51
C LEU A 35 -23.46 5.02 1.63
N ALA A 36 -24.33 4.26 2.31
CA ALA A 36 -23.97 3.36 3.40
C ALA A 36 -23.34 2.02 2.96
N SER A 37 -23.25 1.75 1.65
CA SER A 37 -22.82 0.43 1.13
C SER A 37 -21.41 0.43 0.54
N CYS A 38 -20.74 1.58 0.43
CA CYS A 38 -19.39 1.65 -0.15
C CYS A 38 -18.32 1.65 0.95
N SER A 39 -17.45 0.63 0.96
CA SER A 39 -16.37 0.47 1.95
C SER A 39 -15.46 1.71 2.09
N VAL A 40 -15.22 2.43 0.98
CA VAL A 40 -14.47 3.70 1.00
C VAL A 40 -15.26 4.83 1.65
N CYS A 41 -16.56 4.95 1.39
CA CYS A 41 -17.42 5.93 2.05
C CYS A 41 -17.55 5.63 3.55
N CYS A 42 -17.67 4.36 3.94
CA CYS A 42 -17.68 3.94 5.35
C CYS A 42 -16.35 4.25 6.06
N PHE A 43 -15.21 4.02 5.41
CA PHE A 43 -13.90 4.40 5.95
C PHE A 43 -13.83 5.91 6.19
N ILE A 44 -14.26 6.73 5.23
CA ILE A 44 -14.30 8.19 5.39
C ILE A 44 -15.28 8.62 6.50
N ALA A 45 -16.46 7.99 6.58
CA ALA A 45 -17.51 8.33 7.54
C ALA A 45 -17.13 7.97 8.99
N HIS A 46 -16.43 6.85 9.22
CA HIS A 46 -15.93 6.47 10.54
C HIS A 46 -14.89 7.45 11.11
N HIS A 47 -14.31 8.30 10.28
CA HIS A 47 -13.31 9.30 10.67
C HIS A 47 -13.84 10.75 10.60
N HIS A 48 -15.15 10.95 10.82
CA HIS A 48 -15.84 12.24 10.80
C HIS A 48 -15.04 13.33 11.56
N GLN A 49 -14.67 14.42 10.87
CA GLN A 49 -13.88 15.52 11.45
C GLN A 49 -14.72 16.79 11.61
N PRO A 50 -14.47 17.61 12.66
CA PRO A 50 -15.10 18.91 12.81
C PRO A 50 -14.65 19.88 11.70
N VAL A 51 -15.62 20.61 11.14
CA VAL A 51 -15.40 21.61 10.10
C VAL A 51 -14.79 22.87 10.72
N VAL A 52 -13.60 23.27 10.27
CA VAL A 52 -12.95 24.53 10.66
C VAL A 52 -13.27 25.62 9.61
N PRO A 53 -13.54 26.88 10.00
CA PRO A 53 -14.01 27.91 9.08
C PRO A 53 -13.04 28.28 7.95
N ALA A 54 -13.60 28.69 6.81
CA ALA A 54 -12.95 28.81 5.50
C ALA A 54 -11.98 30.00 5.28
N HIS A 55 -11.67 30.83 6.29
CA HIS A 55 -11.01 32.13 6.06
C HIS A 55 -9.48 32.09 5.87
N LEU A 56 -8.81 30.95 6.05
CA LEU A 56 -7.34 30.84 5.99
C LEU A 56 -6.79 30.15 4.72
N SER A 57 -7.64 29.66 3.81
CA SER A 57 -7.20 28.80 2.69
C SER A 57 -7.18 29.45 1.31
N SER A 58 -7.66 30.69 1.16
CA SER A 58 -7.81 31.34 -0.15
C SER A 58 -6.48 31.69 -0.83
N GLY A 59 -5.32 31.50 -0.18
CA GLY A 59 -4.00 31.89 -0.70
C GLY A 59 -3.00 30.77 -0.99
N PHE A 60 -3.24 29.50 -0.62
CA PHE A 60 -2.21 28.45 -0.73
C PHE A 60 -2.46 27.50 -1.91
N SER A 61 -1.53 27.47 -2.87
CA SER A 61 -1.59 26.55 -4.02
C SER A 61 -1.45 25.08 -3.59
N ALA A 62 -2.03 24.17 -4.37
CA ALA A 62 -1.94 22.72 -4.14
C ALA A 62 -0.50 22.19 -3.99
N GLY A 63 0.50 22.91 -4.54
CA GLY A 63 1.91 22.55 -4.44
C GLY A 63 2.49 22.69 -3.03
N VAL A 64 2.06 23.70 -2.26
CA VAL A 64 2.56 23.93 -0.89
C VAL A 64 2.22 22.75 0.03
N TRP A 65 1.04 22.16 -0.16
CA TRP A 65 0.59 21.00 0.62
C TRP A 65 1.38 19.72 0.31
N GLN A 66 1.83 19.54 -0.93
CA GLN A 66 2.71 18.43 -1.28
C GLN A 66 4.08 18.54 -0.60
N HIS A 67 4.62 19.77 -0.48
CA HIS A 67 5.88 20.01 0.23
C HIS A 67 5.76 19.71 1.73
N LEU A 68 4.62 20.04 2.35
CA LEU A 68 4.36 19.70 3.76
C LEU A 68 4.29 18.19 3.99
N VAL A 69 3.61 17.43 3.12
CA VAL A 69 3.57 15.96 3.24
C VAL A 69 4.96 15.35 3.09
N ASN A 70 5.77 15.84 2.15
CA ASN A 70 7.17 15.41 2.02
C ASN A 70 7.96 15.70 3.31
N LEU A 71 7.80 16.90 3.88
CA LEU A 71 8.47 17.30 5.11
C LEU A 71 8.06 16.40 6.29
N PHE A 72 6.77 16.15 6.47
CA PHE A 72 6.26 15.25 7.51
C PHE A 72 6.71 13.80 7.31
N ALA A 73 6.74 13.31 6.06
CA ALA A 73 7.22 11.97 5.76
C ALA A 73 8.70 11.78 6.12
N ARG A 74 9.54 12.78 5.84
CA ARG A 74 10.96 12.77 6.21
C ARG A 74 11.14 12.89 7.73
N LEU A 75 10.43 13.82 8.35
CA LEU A 75 10.43 14.01 9.81
C LEU A 75 10.06 12.70 10.52
N ALA A 76 8.98 12.04 10.10
CA ALA A 76 8.57 10.78 10.68
C ALA A 76 9.65 9.69 10.51
N ASN A 77 10.27 9.59 9.32
CA ASN A 77 11.27 8.56 9.03
C ASN A 77 12.58 8.73 9.80
N ASP A 78 12.99 9.98 10.04
CA ASP A 78 14.24 10.32 10.72
C ASP A 78 14.05 10.34 12.25
N ASN A 79 12.82 10.50 12.72
CA ASN A 79 12.46 10.57 14.14
C ASN A 79 11.43 9.49 14.57
N ILE A 80 11.59 8.26 14.08
CA ILE A 80 10.74 7.12 14.47
C ILE A 80 10.80 6.91 15.99
N GLY A 81 9.65 6.97 16.66
CA GLY A 81 9.51 6.77 18.12
C GLY A 81 9.74 8.01 18.98
N TYR A 82 10.09 9.15 18.37
CA TYR A 82 10.32 10.41 19.10
C TYR A 82 9.16 11.40 18.99
N VAL A 83 8.29 11.23 17.99
CA VAL A 83 7.09 12.06 17.76
C VAL A 83 5.87 11.17 17.89
N ASP A 84 4.91 11.57 18.73
CA ASP A 84 3.64 10.87 18.84
C ASP A 84 2.70 11.29 17.70
N TRP A 85 2.49 10.37 16.76
CA TRP A 85 1.60 10.57 15.62
C TRP A 85 0.19 10.01 15.86
N THR A 86 -0.05 9.34 16.99
CA THR A 86 -1.29 8.61 17.29
C THR A 86 -2.56 9.46 17.12
N PRO A 87 -2.61 10.73 17.58
CA PRO A 87 -3.80 11.57 17.41
C PRO A 87 -4.10 11.90 15.94
N TYR A 88 -3.09 11.87 15.08
CA TYR A 88 -3.19 12.30 13.69
C TYR A 88 -3.41 11.14 12.71
N LEU A 89 -3.22 9.88 13.13
CA LEU A 89 -3.33 8.70 12.26
C LEU A 89 -4.64 8.67 11.46
N PRO A 90 -5.84 8.84 12.06
CA PRO A 90 -7.09 8.83 11.31
C PRO A 90 -7.11 9.83 10.16
N THR A 91 -6.62 11.05 10.40
CA THR A 91 -6.57 12.09 9.38
C THR A 91 -5.57 11.75 8.30
N ILE A 92 -4.38 11.30 8.68
CA ILE A 92 -3.30 10.94 7.76
C ILE A 92 -3.80 9.86 6.78
N PHE A 93 -4.36 8.76 7.29
CA PHE A 93 -4.84 7.65 6.46
C PHE A 93 -6.05 8.04 5.59
N THR A 94 -6.98 8.85 6.11
CA THR A 94 -8.10 9.39 5.33
C THR A 94 -7.60 10.28 4.17
N ARG A 95 -6.57 11.10 4.42
CA ARG A 95 -5.99 11.97 3.37
C ARG A 95 -5.22 11.17 2.33
N ILE A 96 -4.48 10.16 2.77
CA ILE A 96 -3.83 9.21 1.87
C ILE A 96 -4.87 8.57 0.95
N LEU A 97 -5.99 8.07 1.49
CA LEU A 97 -7.07 7.46 0.69
C LEU A 97 -7.65 8.45 -0.32
N ARG A 98 -7.96 9.68 0.09
CA ARG A 98 -8.45 10.74 -0.80
C ARG A 98 -7.46 11.06 -1.91
N SER A 99 -6.14 11.08 -1.62
CA SER A 99 -5.09 11.35 -2.60
C SER A 99 -4.94 10.26 -3.68
N LEU A 100 -5.47 9.06 -3.43
CA LEU A 100 -5.52 7.98 -4.43
C LEU A 100 -6.56 8.24 -5.53
N ASN A 101 -7.46 9.20 -5.33
CA ASN A 101 -8.48 9.62 -6.31
C ASN A 101 -9.32 8.44 -6.84
N LEU A 102 -9.78 7.59 -5.93
CA LEU A 102 -10.64 6.45 -6.26
C LEU A 102 -12.04 6.94 -6.63
N PRO A 103 -12.66 6.45 -7.72
CA PRO A 103 -14.04 6.79 -8.03
C PRO A 103 -14.96 6.09 -7.02
N VAL A 104 -15.69 6.89 -6.25
CA VAL A 104 -16.66 6.41 -5.27
C VAL A 104 -17.98 7.12 -5.48
N GLY A 105 -19.06 6.34 -5.58
CA GLY A 105 -20.40 6.83 -5.87
C GLY A 105 -20.81 6.71 -7.34
N VAL A 106 -22.13 6.63 -7.56
CA VAL A 106 -22.74 6.56 -8.90
C VAL A 106 -22.85 7.98 -9.46
N GLY A 107 -22.26 8.25 -10.63
CA GLY A 107 -22.47 9.50 -11.38
C GLY A 107 -21.72 10.75 -10.91
N GLN A 108 -20.86 10.67 -9.89
CA GLN A 108 -20.06 11.83 -9.45
C GLN A 108 -18.79 11.97 -10.31
N MET A 109 -18.80 12.93 -11.24
CA MET A 109 -17.55 13.44 -11.84
C MET A 109 -16.76 14.13 -10.73
N ALA A 110 -15.62 13.55 -10.34
CA ALA A 110 -14.73 14.19 -9.37
C ALA A 110 -14.38 15.60 -9.86
N ALA A 111 -14.74 16.62 -9.08
CA ALA A 111 -14.47 18.00 -9.44
C ALA A 111 -12.96 18.20 -9.73
N PRO A 112 -12.57 19.06 -10.69
CA PRO A 112 -11.18 19.24 -11.12
C PRO A 112 -10.17 19.49 -9.98
N ARG A 113 -10.62 20.04 -8.84
CA ARG A 113 -9.79 20.30 -7.65
C ARG A 113 -9.26 19.02 -6.97
N TYR A 114 -9.88 17.86 -7.16
CA TYR A 114 -9.38 16.57 -6.64
C TYR A 114 -8.16 16.05 -7.40
N LEU A 115 -7.97 16.47 -8.65
CA LEU A 115 -6.87 16.01 -9.49
C LEU A 115 -5.55 16.69 -9.12
N THR A 116 -5.59 17.88 -8.50
CA THR A 116 -4.39 18.67 -8.16
C THR A 116 -3.83 18.37 -6.77
N ASN A 117 -4.60 17.76 -5.87
CA ASN A 117 -4.21 17.49 -4.49
C ASN A 117 -3.68 16.05 -4.28
N SER A 118 -2.99 15.51 -5.28
CA SER A 118 -2.42 14.17 -5.18
C SER A 118 -1.05 14.17 -4.53
N TYR A 119 -0.85 13.30 -3.54
CA TYR A 119 0.45 13.09 -2.94
C TYR A 119 1.31 12.15 -3.79
N ASP A 120 2.61 12.39 -3.79
CA ASP A 120 3.55 11.43 -4.35
C ASP A 120 3.57 10.15 -3.51
N ILE A 121 3.44 9.01 -4.19
CA ILE A 121 3.35 7.69 -3.54
C ILE A 121 4.63 7.36 -2.76
N GLY A 122 5.79 7.92 -3.14
CA GLY A 122 7.03 7.74 -2.40
C GLY A 122 6.99 8.33 -1.01
N HIS A 123 6.52 9.57 -0.89
CA HIS A 123 6.38 10.23 0.41
C HIS A 123 5.28 9.57 1.26
N VAL A 124 4.16 9.18 0.64
CA VAL A 124 3.10 8.43 1.34
C VAL A 124 3.64 7.12 1.92
N VAL A 125 4.37 6.35 1.13
CA VAL A 125 4.96 5.08 1.57
C VAL A 125 5.97 5.29 2.69
N LEU A 126 6.84 6.30 2.56
CA LEU A 126 7.82 6.65 3.59
C LEU A 126 7.12 6.99 4.90
N TRP A 127 6.06 7.81 4.82
CA TRP A 127 5.29 8.24 5.98
C TRP A 127 4.59 7.07 6.66
N ILE A 128 3.80 6.27 5.92
CA ILE A 128 3.15 5.06 6.47
C ILE A 128 4.18 4.15 7.13
N THR A 129 5.30 3.90 6.44
CA THR A 129 6.35 3.01 6.95
C THR A 129 6.94 3.54 8.25
N ALA A 130 7.12 4.84 8.42
CA ALA A 130 7.65 5.44 9.63
C ALA A 130 6.67 5.40 10.81
N LEU A 131 5.36 5.43 10.53
CA LEU A 131 4.29 5.39 11.52
C LEU A 131 4.03 4.02 12.12
N LEU A 132 4.50 2.93 11.49
CA LEU A 132 4.30 1.57 11.99
C LEU A 132 5.10 1.28 13.28
N GLY A 133 4.66 0.28 14.04
CA GLY A 133 5.31 -0.15 15.27
C GLY A 133 4.88 0.64 16.51
N GLY A 134 5.48 0.31 17.65
CA GLY A 134 5.06 0.82 18.96
C GLY A 134 4.00 -0.06 19.62
N ALA A 135 3.73 0.20 20.90
CA ALA A 135 2.77 -0.57 21.69
C ALA A 135 1.36 -0.55 21.04
N GLY A 136 0.85 -1.72 20.67
CA GLY A 136 -0.48 -1.88 20.06
C GLY A 136 -0.62 -1.43 18.62
N ASN A 137 0.47 -0.95 17.99
CA ASN A 137 0.60 -0.63 16.56
C ASN A 137 -0.68 -0.03 15.92
N PRO A 138 -1.17 1.13 16.40
CA PRO A 138 -2.42 1.73 15.93
C PRO A 138 -2.39 2.07 14.43
N ALA A 139 -1.20 2.38 13.90
CA ALA A 139 -1.00 2.63 12.48
C ALA A 139 -1.26 1.39 11.62
N GLN A 140 -0.93 0.18 12.10
CA GLN A 140 -1.24 -1.07 11.41
C GLN A 140 -2.75 -1.31 11.31
N LYS A 141 -3.52 -0.93 12.33
CA LYS A 141 -4.99 -1.03 12.30
C LYS A 141 -5.59 -0.14 11.20
N GLU A 142 -5.13 1.11 11.10
CA GLU A 142 -5.58 2.01 10.03
C GLU A 142 -5.09 1.55 8.65
N LEU A 143 -3.90 0.96 8.56
CA LEU A 143 -3.40 0.36 7.33
C LEU A 143 -4.27 -0.80 6.85
N SER A 144 -4.65 -1.71 7.75
CA SER A 144 -5.54 -2.83 7.45
C SER A 144 -6.90 -2.35 6.93
N ARG A 145 -7.48 -1.32 7.57
CA ARG A 145 -8.73 -0.71 7.10
C ARG A 145 -8.56 -0.02 5.75
N LEU A 146 -7.44 0.68 5.54
CA LEU A 146 -7.12 1.33 4.29
C LEU A 146 -7.07 0.30 3.14
N PHE A 147 -6.32 -0.79 3.28
CA PHE A 147 -6.27 -1.86 2.27
C PHE A 147 -7.59 -2.61 2.11
N GLY A 148 -8.35 -2.83 3.18
CA GLY A 148 -9.71 -3.37 3.13
C GLY A 148 -10.67 -2.48 2.32
N SER A 149 -10.56 -1.15 2.46
CA SER A 149 -11.40 -0.20 1.72
C SER A 149 -11.13 -0.18 0.22
N MET A 150 -9.88 -0.44 -0.19
CA MET A 150 -9.47 -0.43 -1.58
C MET A 150 -9.38 -1.83 -2.22
N ALA A 151 -9.72 -2.90 -1.50
CA ALA A 151 -9.57 -4.28 -1.95
C ALA A 151 -10.29 -4.56 -3.29
N SER A 152 -11.49 -4.01 -3.47
CA SER A 152 -12.25 -4.17 -4.72
C SER A 152 -11.50 -3.59 -5.93
N PHE A 153 -10.79 -2.47 -5.77
CA PHE A 153 -10.06 -1.81 -6.86
C PHE A 153 -8.84 -2.60 -7.33
N TYR A 154 -8.39 -3.61 -6.56
CA TYR A 154 -7.32 -4.53 -6.96
C TYR A 154 -7.80 -5.70 -7.83
N HIS A 155 -9.11 -5.92 -7.96
CA HIS A 155 -9.67 -7.02 -8.74
C HIS A 155 -9.31 -6.93 -10.25
N PRO A 156 -8.95 -8.04 -10.93
CA PRO A 156 -8.64 -8.11 -12.36
C PRO A 156 -9.65 -7.54 -13.35
N SER A 157 -10.90 -7.32 -12.95
CA SER A 157 -11.92 -6.70 -13.78
C SER A 157 -12.01 -5.17 -13.64
N ASN A 158 -11.52 -4.59 -12.54
CA ASN A 158 -11.64 -3.16 -12.24
C ASN A 158 -10.48 -2.32 -12.79
N HIS A 159 -10.69 -1.58 -13.87
CA HIS A 159 -9.66 -0.77 -14.53
C HIS A 159 -9.93 0.71 -14.44
N GLY A 160 -8.87 1.51 -14.32
CA GLY A 160 -8.97 2.96 -14.41
C GLY A 160 -7.71 3.70 -14.02
N ARG A 161 -7.81 5.04 -13.97
CA ARG A 161 -6.67 5.95 -13.76
C ARG A 161 -5.94 5.71 -12.42
N TRP A 162 -6.63 5.22 -11.41
CA TRP A 162 -6.09 4.91 -10.08
C TRP A 162 -5.13 3.71 -10.07
N GLN A 163 -5.23 2.80 -11.04
CA GLN A 163 -4.48 1.54 -11.05
C GLN A 163 -2.97 1.77 -10.97
N SER A 164 -2.44 2.76 -11.71
CA SER A 164 -1.00 3.07 -11.70
C SER A 164 -0.49 3.52 -10.32
N ARG A 165 -1.33 4.15 -9.49
CA ARG A 165 -1.00 4.58 -8.14
C ARG A 165 -1.14 3.44 -7.14
N LEU A 166 -2.22 2.65 -7.24
CA LEU A 166 -2.43 1.48 -6.40
C LEU A 166 -1.34 0.42 -6.57
N MET A 167 -0.91 0.16 -7.81
CA MET A 167 0.20 -0.76 -8.10
C MET A 167 1.51 -0.22 -7.52
N ARG A 168 1.78 1.08 -7.67
CA ARG A 168 2.95 1.73 -7.07
C ARG A 168 2.97 1.65 -5.55
N LEU A 169 1.82 1.84 -4.90
CA LEU A 169 1.68 1.73 -3.46
C LEU A 169 2.00 0.30 -3.00
N LEU A 170 1.38 -0.69 -3.65
CA LEU A 170 1.58 -2.11 -3.36
C LEU A 170 3.04 -2.56 -3.57
N GLN A 171 3.75 -1.97 -4.53
CA GLN A 171 5.17 -2.27 -4.78
C GLN A 171 6.13 -1.58 -3.82
N ARG A 172 5.90 -0.30 -3.55
CA ARG A 172 6.87 0.50 -2.79
C ARG A 172 6.72 0.29 -1.29
N LEU A 173 5.52 -0.02 -0.80
CA LEU A 173 5.26 -0.15 0.63
C LEU A 173 6.03 -1.32 1.26
N PRO A 174 5.94 -2.57 0.76
CA PRO A 174 6.74 -3.68 1.28
C PRO A 174 8.24 -3.41 1.18
N ALA A 175 8.71 -2.85 0.06
CA ALA A 175 10.11 -2.49 -0.13
C ALA A 175 10.60 -1.48 0.93
N SER A 176 9.73 -0.56 1.36
CA SER A 176 10.04 0.42 2.39
C SER A 176 10.11 -0.21 3.77
N VAL A 177 9.18 -1.10 4.11
CA VAL A 177 9.22 -1.87 5.36
C VAL A 177 10.47 -2.74 5.42
N VAL A 178 10.84 -3.42 4.33
CA VAL A 178 12.11 -4.19 4.26
C VAL A 178 13.32 -3.31 4.55
N ARG A 179 13.39 -2.10 3.96
CA ARG A 179 14.48 -1.14 4.26
C ARG A 179 14.49 -0.71 5.73
N ARG A 180 13.31 -0.49 6.33
CA ARG A 180 13.19 -0.14 7.75
C ARG A 180 13.66 -1.29 8.65
N VAL A 181 13.19 -2.51 8.40
CA VAL A 181 13.62 -3.72 9.14
C VAL A 181 15.13 -3.92 9.00
N HIS A 182 15.68 -3.70 7.80
CA HIS A 182 17.12 -3.77 7.60
C HIS A 182 17.88 -2.76 8.47
N ARG A 183 17.39 -1.51 8.52
CA ARG A 183 17.94 -0.45 9.38
C ARG A 183 17.84 -0.78 10.87
N GLU A 184 16.78 -1.44 11.30
CA GLU A 184 16.56 -1.77 12.72
C GLU A 184 17.35 -2.99 13.20
N ARG A 185 17.58 -3.99 12.32
CA ARG A 185 18.16 -5.29 12.72
C ARG A 185 19.60 -5.53 12.29
N TYR A 186 20.00 -4.97 11.14
CA TYR A 186 21.27 -5.34 10.49
C TYR A 186 22.20 -4.16 10.19
N ALA A 187 21.71 -2.92 10.25
CA ALA A 187 22.56 -1.76 10.02
C ALA A 187 23.57 -1.59 11.16
N GLY A 188 24.83 -1.35 10.81
CA GLY A 188 25.88 -1.02 11.77
C GLY A 188 25.65 0.35 12.43
N PRO A 189 26.42 0.66 13.48
CA PRO A 189 26.35 1.94 14.16
C PRO A 189 26.67 3.07 13.17
N THR A 190 25.78 4.05 13.07
CA THR A 190 25.94 5.24 12.25
C THR A 190 25.57 6.48 13.07
N TRP A 191 25.88 7.67 12.57
CA TRP A 191 25.50 8.94 13.20
C TRP A 191 23.98 9.22 13.15
N ILE A 192 23.23 8.38 12.42
CA ILE A 192 21.77 8.48 12.30
C ILE A 192 21.14 8.04 13.61
N THR A 193 20.13 8.79 14.08
CA THR A 193 19.40 8.51 15.31
C THR A 193 18.87 7.07 15.31
N PRO A 194 19.23 6.23 16.29
CA PRO A 194 18.73 4.87 16.35
C PRO A 194 17.24 4.86 16.69
N VAL A 195 16.53 3.86 16.14
CA VAL A 195 15.13 3.62 16.47
C VAL A 195 15.05 3.05 17.89
N PRO A 196 14.27 3.66 18.81
CA PRO A 196 14.07 3.16 20.16
C PRO A 196 13.51 1.74 20.15
N GLU A 197 13.92 0.90 21.11
CA GLU A 197 13.56 -0.52 21.14
C GLU A 197 12.04 -0.75 21.17
N HIS A 198 11.30 0.07 21.93
CA HIS A 198 9.85 -0.01 22.03
C HIS A 198 9.11 0.31 20.72
N GLN A 199 9.78 0.94 19.74
CA GLN A 199 9.21 1.30 18.44
C GLN A 199 9.71 0.39 17.30
N ARG A 200 10.63 -0.53 17.57
CA ARG A 200 11.13 -1.49 16.56
C ARG A 200 10.02 -2.46 16.15
N LEU A 201 10.07 -2.91 14.90
CA LEU A 201 9.10 -3.85 14.35
C LEU A 201 9.39 -5.28 14.81
N SER A 202 8.44 -5.86 15.56
CA SER A 202 8.49 -7.27 15.95
C SER A 202 8.13 -8.19 14.78
N ASP A 203 8.44 -9.48 14.88
CA ASP A 203 8.05 -10.44 13.84
C ASP A 203 6.51 -10.58 13.74
N ALA A 204 5.78 -10.42 14.85
CA ALA A 204 4.32 -10.40 14.84
C ALA A 204 3.77 -9.20 14.04
N ASP A 205 4.36 -8.01 14.22
CA ASP A 205 3.98 -6.82 13.45
C ASP A 205 4.20 -7.02 11.94
N LEU A 206 5.29 -7.70 11.56
CA LEU A 206 5.59 -7.99 10.16
C LEU A 206 4.61 -9.00 9.55
N GLN A 207 4.17 -9.98 10.34
CA GLN A 207 3.11 -10.90 9.91
C GLN A 207 1.79 -10.17 9.72
N ASP A 208 1.38 -9.32 10.66
CA ASP A 208 0.13 -8.56 10.56
C ASP A 208 0.14 -7.57 9.38
N PHE A 209 1.27 -6.91 9.17
CA PHE A 209 1.52 -6.12 7.97
C PHE A 209 1.33 -6.97 6.72
N THR A 210 1.94 -8.15 6.65
CA THR A 210 1.84 -9.04 5.49
C THR A 210 0.40 -9.50 5.27
N ARG A 211 -0.32 -9.92 6.31
CA ARG A 211 -1.74 -10.33 6.23
C ARG A 211 -2.62 -9.22 5.65
N SER A 212 -2.39 -7.98 6.06
CA SER A 212 -3.18 -6.82 5.60
C SER A 212 -3.03 -6.53 4.10
N LEU A 213 -1.84 -6.77 3.54
CA LEU A 213 -1.55 -6.56 2.11
C LEU A 213 -1.83 -7.80 1.26
N LEU A 214 -1.82 -9.00 1.85
CA LEU A 214 -1.84 -10.27 1.11
C LEU A 214 -3.06 -10.40 0.19
N GLY A 215 -4.26 -10.05 0.68
CA GLY A 215 -5.48 -10.11 -0.14
C GLY A 215 -5.39 -9.25 -1.40
N ALA A 216 -4.95 -7.99 -1.26
CA ALA A 216 -4.74 -7.09 -2.39
C ALA A 216 -3.59 -7.56 -3.31
N ALA A 217 -2.52 -8.09 -2.73
CA ALA A 217 -1.36 -8.59 -3.46
C ALA A 217 -1.68 -9.77 -4.37
N LEU A 218 -2.52 -10.69 -3.90
CA LEU A 218 -2.94 -11.88 -4.63
C LEU A 218 -3.94 -11.55 -5.75
N LEU A 219 -4.87 -10.61 -5.51
CA LEU A 219 -5.76 -10.11 -6.56
C LEU A 219 -4.98 -9.36 -7.66
N ALA A 220 -3.95 -8.61 -7.27
CA ALA A 220 -3.09 -7.88 -8.20
C ALA A 220 -2.18 -8.80 -9.04
N MET A 221 -1.95 -10.04 -8.59
CA MET A 221 -1.03 -10.99 -9.23
C MET A 221 -1.41 -11.26 -10.69
N PHE A 222 -2.69 -11.57 -10.95
CA PHE A 222 -3.18 -11.92 -12.29
C PHE A 222 -3.47 -10.70 -13.19
N ARG A 223 -3.38 -9.49 -12.64
CA ARG A 223 -3.44 -8.25 -13.44
C ARG A 223 -2.13 -7.92 -14.13
N TYR A 224 -1.03 -8.54 -13.70
CA TYR A 224 0.30 -8.26 -14.22
C TYR A 224 0.46 -8.90 -15.60
N SER A 225 -0.19 -8.30 -16.61
CA SER A 225 -0.14 -8.76 -17.98
C SER A 225 1.25 -8.52 -18.59
N VAL A 226 1.56 -9.34 -19.59
CA VAL A 226 2.80 -9.43 -20.38
C VAL A 226 3.30 -8.08 -20.94
N VAL A 227 2.44 -7.06 -20.98
CA VAL A 227 2.76 -5.69 -21.43
C VAL A 227 3.55 -4.89 -20.37
N VAL A 228 3.43 -5.23 -19.07
CA VAL A 228 4.18 -4.60 -17.97
C VAL A 228 5.64 -5.10 -17.90
N ARG A 229 5.97 -6.13 -18.69
CA ARG A 229 7.30 -6.74 -18.80
C ARG A 229 8.34 -5.84 -19.49
N ALA A 230 7.91 -4.87 -20.30
CA ALA A 230 8.79 -3.95 -21.03
C ALA A 230 9.45 -2.86 -20.15
N ALA A 231 8.99 -2.68 -18.90
CA ALA A 231 9.67 -1.81 -17.93
C ALA A 231 10.50 -2.67 -16.97
N ALA A 232 11.75 -2.94 -17.34
CA ALA A 232 12.75 -3.76 -16.65
C ALA A 232 13.12 -3.36 -15.20
N ALA A 233 12.30 -2.58 -14.47
CA ALA A 233 12.69 -1.94 -13.22
C ALA A 233 11.63 -2.01 -12.10
N ARG A 234 10.74 -3.01 -12.09
CA ARG A 234 9.75 -3.14 -11.01
C ARG A 234 9.89 -4.45 -10.24
N ARG A 235 10.47 -4.32 -9.04
CA ARG A 235 10.60 -5.39 -8.06
C ARG A 235 9.22 -6.00 -7.75
N PRO A 236 9.06 -7.34 -7.82
CA PRO A 236 7.82 -7.98 -7.41
C PRO A 236 7.54 -7.67 -5.94
N TRP A 237 6.39 -7.10 -5.62
CA TRP A 237 5.99 -6.82 -4.23
C TRP A 237 5.95 -8.09 -3.39
N LEU A 238 5.58 -9.22 -4.01
CA LEU A 238 5.60 -10.54 -3.40
C LEU A 238 6.99 -10.96 -2.94
N ARG A 239 8.06 -10.56 -3.66
CA ARG A 239 9.44 -10.81 -3.20
C ARG A 239 9.71 -10.13 -1.87
N ASP A 240 9.36 -8.84 -1.75
CA ASP A 240 9.62 -8.10 -0.51
C ASP A 240 8.73 -8.61 0.63
N LEU A 241 7.46 -8.95 0.36
CA LEU A 241 6.59 -9.61 1.35
C LEU A 241 7.14 -10.99 1.75
N GLY A 242 7.69 -11.76 0.82
CA GLY A 242 8.32 -13.05 1.08
C GLY A 242 9.64 -12.97 1.85
N LEU A 243 10.30 -11.81 1.87
CA LEU A 243 11.43 -11.54 2.77
C LEU A 243 10.95 -11.21 4.20
N LEU A 244 9.78 -10.57 4.34
CA LEU A 244 9.20 -10.23 5.63
C LEU A 244 8.53 -11.43 6.32
N SER A 245 7.69 -12.17 5.60
CA SER A 245 6.92 -13.30 6.15
C SER A 245 6.71 -14.38 5.10
N PRO A 246 7.71 -15.24 4.84
CA PRO A 246 7.62 -16.28 3.81
C PRO A 246 6.48 -17.27 4.07
N GLU A 247 6.23 -17.61 5.34
CA GLU A 247 5.19 -18.55 5.79
C GLU A 247 3.77 -18.18 5.34
N LEU A 248 3.49 -16.89 5.12
CA LEU A 248 2.16 -16.41 4.71
C LEU A 248 2.04 -16.20 3.20
N VAL A 249 3.14 -15.88 2.54
CA VAL A 249 3.14 -15.46 1.12
C VAL A 249 3.39 -16.65 0.21
N VAL A 250 4.29 -17.54 0.61
CA VAL A 250 4.76 -18.64 -0.22
C VAL A 250 3.64 -19.66 -0.52
N PRO A 251 2.91 -20.22 0.48
CA PRO A 251 1.91 -21.25 0.20
C PRO A 251 0.80 -20.80 -0.78
N PRO A 252 0.16 -19.63 -0.61
CA PRO A 252 -0.92 -19.20 -1.50
C PRO A 252 -0.46 -18.86 -2.93
N VAL A 253 0.81 -18.54 -3.14
CA VAL A 253 1.38 -18.33 -4.48
C VAL A 253 1.68 -19.68 -5.12
N LEU A 254 2.25 -20.61 -4.35
CA LEU A 254 2.56 -21.98 -4.78
C LEU A 254 1.32 -22.74 -5.24
N GLU A 255 0.25 -22.72 -4.44
CA GLU A 255 -1.03 -23.35 -4.78
C GLU A 255 -1.60 -22.82 -6.09
N ARG A 256 -1.56 -21.49 -6.29
CA ARG A 256 -2.03 -20.84 -7.52
C ARG A 256 -1.16 -21.17 -8.72
N THR A 257 0.16 -21.28 -8.54
CA THR A 257 1.07 -21.70 -9.63
C THR A 257 0.81 -23.14 -10.02
N PHE A 258 0.64 -24.06 -9.06
CA PHE A 258 0.29 -25.45 -9.35
C PHE A 258 -1.06 -25.58 -10.06
N ALA A 259 -2.07 -24.83 -9.62
CA ALA A 259 -3.36 -24.78 -10.31
C ALA A 259 -3.21 -24.25 -11.75
N ALA A 260 -2.45 -23.16 -11.95
CA ALA A 260 -2.23 -22.58 -13.27
C ALA A 260 -1.44 -23.50 -14.23
N MET A 261 -0.56 -24.36 -13.70
CA MET A 261 0.16 -25.37 -14.50
C MET A 261 -0.76 -26.50 -14.99
N GLN A 262 -1.84 -26.80 -14.27
CA GLN A 262 -2.81 -27.82 -14.66
C GLN A 262 -3.82 -27.30 -15.70
N THR A 263 -4.05 -25.98 -15.75
CA THR A 263 -5.00 -25.37 -16.68
C THR A 263 -4.37 -25.08 -18.03
N LEU A 264 -4.94 -25.64 -19.11
CA LEU A 264 -4.51 -25.39 -20.49
C LEU A 264 -5.15 -24.12 -21.11
N THR A 265 -6.16 -23.54 -20.47
CA THR A 265 -7.03 -22.52 -21.08
C THR A 265 -6.63 -21.08 -20.77
N GLU A 266 -5.73 -20.84 -19.81
CA GLU A 266 -5.40 -19.50 -19.33
C GLU A 266 -3.88 -19.25 -19.26
N PRO A 267 -3.17 -19.12 -20.40
CA PRO A 267 -1.71 -18.99 -20.42
C PRO A 267 -1.17 -17.73 -19.69
N HIS A 268 -1.99 -16.70 -19.56
CA HIS A 268 -1.66 -15.47 -18.86
C HIS A 268 -1.56 -15.65 -17.33
N THR A 269 -2.31 -16.60 -16.74
CA THR A 269 -2.24 -16.88 -15.30
C THR A 269 -0.98 -17.66 -14.96
N LEU A 270 -0.56 -18.57 -15.84
CA LEU A 270 0.69 -19.32 -15.72
C LEU A 270 1.90 -18.38 -15.74
N THR A 271 2.04 -17.54 -16.77
CA THR A 271 3.16 -16.59 -16.90
C THR A 271 3.25 -15.59 -15.74
N ALA A 272 2.11 -15.08 -15.28
CA ALA A 272 2.05 -14.17 -14.12
C ALA A 272 2.46 -14.86 -12.81
N SER A 273 1.94 -16.08 -12.56
CA SER A 273 2.26 -16.85 -11.36
C SER A 273 3.73 -17.29 -11.33
N LEU A 274 4.31 -17.67 -12.48
CA LEU A 274 5.73 -18.01 -12.59
C LEU A 274 6.65 -16.83 -12.31
N SER A 275 6.32 -15.65 -12.84
CA SER A 275 7.06 -14.42 -12.55
C SER A 275 7.09 -14.11 -11.04
N CYS A 276 6.00 -14.42 -10.34
CA CYS A 276 5.91 -14.26 -8.89
C CYS A 276 6.75 -15.30 -8.15
N MET A 277 6.72 -16.56 -8.61
CA MET A 277 7.55 -17.64 -8.06
C MET A 277 9.04 -17.38 -8.21
N VAL A 278 9.49 -16.81 -9.33
CA VAL A 278 10.90 -16.39 -9.50
C VAL A 278 11.30 -15.36 -8.43
N GLY A 279 10.40 -14.44 -8.07
CA GLY A 279 10.62 -13.48 -6.98
C GLY A 279 10.74 -14.14 -5.60
N LEU A 280 10.07 -15.28 -5.39
CA LEU A 280 10.02 -16.03 -4.13
C LEU A 280 11.06 -17.17 -4.06
N ALA A 281 11.76 -17.47 -5.15
CA ALA A 281 12.70 -18.59 -5.24
C ALA A 281 13.75 -18.60 -4.12
N ARG A 282 14.23 -17.42 -3.71
CA ARG A 282 15.19 -17.31 -2.59
C ARG A 282 14.57 -17.72 -1.25
N SER A 283 13.35 -17.26 -0.97
CA SER A 283 12.62 -17.61 0.26
C SER A 283 12.22 -19.09 0.33
N LEU A 284 12.11 -19.77 -0.83
CA LEU A 284 11.81 -21.20 -0.95
C LEU A 284 13.02 -22.10 -0.64
N VAL A 285 14.22 -21.69 -1.03
CA VAL A 285 15.44 -22.52 -0.92
C VAL A 285 16.22 -22.25 0.37
N ASP A 286 16.02 -21.09 0.99
CA ASP A 286 16.77 -20.64 2.16
C ASP A 286 16.72 -21.66 3.33
N PRO A 287 17.89 -22.15 3.81
CA PRO A 287 17.99 -23.05 4.98
C PRO A 287 17.53 -22.47 6.30
N ALA A 288 17.60 -21.15 6.45
CA ALA A 288 17.15 -20.46 7.64
C ALA A 288 15.72 -19.90 7.48
N SER A 289 15.00 -20.32 6.42
CA SER A 289 13.65 -19.83 6.16
C SER A 289 12.69 -20.26 7.27
N ARG A 290 11.82 -19.33 7.67
CA ARG A 290 10.67 -19.63 8.55
C ARG A 290 9.65 -20.59 7.91
N TYR A 291 9.84 -20.96 6.64
CA TYR A 291 9.00 -21.92 5.91
C TYR A 291 9.83 -23.08 5.33
N PRO A 292 10.18 -24.10 6.14
CA PRO A 292 11.03 -25.23 5.70
C PRO A 292 10.32 -26.13 4.67
N GLU A 293 8.99 -26.22 4.70
CA GLU A 293 8.18 -27.02 3.77
C GLU A 293 8.29 -26.56 2.31
N GLY A 294 8.68 -25.29 2.08
CA GLY A 294 8.87 -24.75 0.74
C GLY A 294 9.89 -25.51 -0.10
N ARG A 295 10.87 -26.16 0.56
CA ARG A 295 11.93 -26.94 -0.09
C ARG A 295 11.43 -28.19 -0.78
N ALA A 296 10.40 -28.83 -0.22
CA ALA A 296 9.79 -30.01 -0.83
C ALA A 296 9.18 -29.70 -2.21
N ASN A 297 8.78 -28.45 -2.43
CA ASN A 297 8.17 -27.99 -3.67
C ASN A 297 9.17 -27.49 -4.72
N VAL A 298 10.47 -27.44 -4.40
CA VAL A 298 11.53 -26.98 -5.32
C VAL A 298 11.77 -27.98 -6.45
N THR A 299 11.56 -29.27 -6.23
CA THR A 299 11.75 -30.32 -7.25
C THR A 299 10.49 -30.53 -8.12
N PRO A 300 9.27 -30.61 -7.57
CA PRO A 300 8.05 -30.82 -8.36
C PRO A 300 7.70 -29.65 -9.28
N ALA A 301 7.94 -28.40 -8.84
CA ALA A 301 7.56 -27.23 -9.63
C ALA A 301 8.32 -27.15 -10.99
N PRO A 302 9.65 -27.30 -11.07
CA PRO A 302 10.37 -27.35 -12.35
C PRO A 302 9.97 -28.53 -13.25
N HIS A 303 9.68 -29.70 -12.69
CA HIS A 303 9.23 -30.85 -13.48
C HIS A 303 7.87 -30.61 -14.12
N GLY A 304 6.95 -29.94 -13.42
CA GLY A 304 5.65 -29.53 -13.95
C GLY A 304 5.74 -28.44 -15.04
N LEU A 305 6.88 -27.74 -15.14
CA LEU A 305 7.11 -26.69 -16.13
C LEU A 305 7.79 -27.17 -17.42
N LEU A 306 8.24 -28.42 -17.47
CA LEU A 306 8.84 -29.01 -18.67
C LEU A 306 7.93 -28.91 -19.92
N PRO A 307 6.60 -29.11 -19.83
CA PRO A 307 5.70 -28.92 -20.97
C PRO A 307 5.58 -27.45 -21.44
N GLY A 308 6.03 -26.49 -20.62
CA GLY A 308 6.03 -25.07 -20.95
C GLY A 308 7.18 -24.63 -21.86
N VAL A 309 8.19 -25.48 -22.08
CA VAL A 309 9.28 -25.25 -23.04
C VAL A 309 8.76 -25.55 -24.45
N ASP A 310 7.98 -24.61 -24.99
CA ASP A 310 7.30 -24.73 -26.28
C ASP A 310 7.98 -23.80 -27.32
N PRO A 311 8.55 -24.33 -28.42
CA PRO A 311 9.12 -23.51 -29.49
C PRO A 311 8.11 -22.59 -30.18
N ASN A 312 6.80 -22.83 -30.00
CA ASN A 312 5.74 -22.00 -30.59
C ASN A 312 5.31 -20.82 -29.70
N ASP A 313 5.74 -20.76 -28.43
CA ASP A 313 5.34 -19.71 -27.48
C ASP A 313 6.58 -18.99 -26.91
N LEU A 314 7.13 -18.06 -27.69
CA LEU A 314 8.29 -17.22 -27.31
C LEU A 314 8.03 -16.33 -26.07
N SER A 315 6.79 -16.23 -25.60
CA SER A 315 6.39 -15.34 -24.52
C SER A 315 6.37 -16.01 -23.14
N LYS A 316 6.23 -17.34 -23.10
CA LYS A 316 6.36 -18.17 -21.90
C LYS A 316 7.82 -18.40 -21.53
#